data_AF-A0AAV7ZD10-F1
#
_entry.id   AF-A0AAV7ZD10-F1
#
_cell.length_a   1.000
_cell.length_b   1.000
_cell.length_c   1.000
_cell.angle_alpha   90.00
_cell.angle_beta   90.00
_cell.angle_gamma   90.00
#
_symmetry.space_group_name_H-M   'P 1'
#
loop_
_entity.id
_entity.type
_entity.pdbx_description
1 polymer ?
#
loop_
_entity_poly.entity_id
_entity_poly.type
_entity_poly.pdbx_seq_one_letter_code
_entity_poly.pdbx_strand_id
1 'polypeptide(L)'
;MQESEFSESEFGEQIFGNETQFIVLTSRTGNAVYFKGDENQSVNLAPISTSQEVISELFGQQFTYWTCKESKIVFYNYNTLIFIAIGQEGESIAFLKRQLLLVKGLFFLKFGLLFMKKLIYDGQFSARNKKAMITQLIDTMIRLSRDNQSFLVQANSRTHKRYIVKQVENQLQHVVQQNDEVEIALLFQDTQLIGYIKSNNVETVNQKDIFLMIIYIQSLFNSTNKLFSETSSQSEKSTKNLSENQNESPKEIKKEDNEKEENNLENKKINKMENEIKIKQPVKDFLDIIFLRTKLKSKAREEYLVYTSELQESTILVLINKKKTITREDVKKEKEKYRKVSNDFYQRIYQNAEMLGAIPFSITSFDQLFPGLVHFILVDRTNNLVFCPTIPIEQTTGPLIKKKVWDLCSVSQSYLMKGCSSMTIKLGEWCYSYTLWFEDQNKNLLSIPKVLPVNEIEDSQDFYEDLTTKLDLGKNAKCWELYTLYTGLLPYETVQHHNLGLYQNIFDRLIGQF
;
A
#
# COMPACT_ATOMS: atom_id res chain seq x y z
N MET A 1 23.30 2.38 -32.59
CA MET A 1 23.95 3.57 -32.00
C MET A 1 25.02 3.06 -31.06
N GLN A 2 26.27 3.41 -31.31
CA GLN A 2 27.42 2.99 -30.50
C GLN A 2 27.33 3.65 -29.12
N GLU A 3 27.28 2.83 -28.07
CA GLU A 3 27.53 3.26 -26.69
C GLU A 3 29.02 3.54 -26.56
N SER A 4 29.38 4.80 -26.34
CA SER A 4 30.73 5.18 -25.93
C SER A 4 30.81 5.11 -24.40
N GLU A 5 31.61 4.17 -23.90
CA GLU A 5 32.04 4.12 -22.50
C GLU A 5 32.88 5.35 -22.18
N PHE A 6 32.45 6.11 -21.17
CA PHE A 6 33.30 7.07 -20.45
C PHE A 6 33.40 6.61 -18.98
N SER A 7 34.63 6.30 -18.56
CA SER A 7 35.08 6.26 -17.16
C SER A 7 35.39 7.71 -16.70
N GLU A 8 35.26 8.18 -15.47
CA GLU A 8 35.47 7.57 -14.16
C GLU A 8 34.54 8.17 -13.07
N SER A 9 34.48 7.40 -11.99
CA SER A 9 33.92 7.61 -10.65
C SER A 9 34.12 8.99 -10.01
N GLU A 10 33.04 9.50 -9.38
CA GLU A 10 33.01 10.15 -8.04
C GLU A 10 31.68 10.88 -7.79
N PHE A 11 30.88 11.12 -8.83
CA PHE A 11 29.68 11.97 -8.71
C PHE A 11 28.48 11.33 -7.98
N GLY A 12 28.41 10.00 -7.92
CA GLY A 12 27.27 9.28 -7.34
C GLY A 12 27.32 9.17 -5.81
N GLU A 13 28.50 8.92 -5.24
CA GLU A 13 28.68 8.66 -3.80
C GLU A 13 28.82 9.93 -2.97
N GLN A 14 29.41 11.02 -3.50
CA GLN A 14 29.57 12.27 -2.75
C GLN A 14 28.26 13.05 -2.56
N ILE A 15 27.27 12.84 -3.43
CA ILE A 15 26.04 13.63 -3.41
C ILE A 15 24.91 12.91 -2.66
N PHE A 16 24.87 11.58 -2.55
CA PHE A 16 23.70 10.87 -2.06
C PHE A 16 24.10 9.63 -1.22
N GLY A 17 23.88 9.69 0.10
CA GLY A 17 24.31 8.66 1.06
C GLY A 17 23.54 7.32 1.00
N ASN A 18 24.12 6.30 1.63
CA ASN A 18 23.86 4.86 1.44
C ASN A 18 22.52 4.27 1.92
N GLU A 19 21.55 5.04 2.42
CA GLU A 19 20.40 4.41 3.12
C GLU A 19 18.99 4.75 2.61
N THR A 20 18.81 5.55 1.57
CA THR A 20 17.44 5.94 1.18
C THR A 20 17.21 5.99 -0.32
N GLN A 21 16.04 5.51 -0.78
CA GLN A 21 15.46 5.99 -2.02
C GLN A 21 15.07 7.46 -1.87
N PHE A 22 15.76 8.33 -2.60
CA PHE A 22 15.48 9.76 -2.59
C PHE A 22 14.38 10.06 -3.59
N ILE A 23 13.28 10.66 -3.13
CA ILE A 23 12.27 11.22 -4.02
C ILE A 23 12.32 12.73 -3.89
N VAL A 24 12.61 13.39 -5.00
CA VAL A 24 12.75 14.83 -5.09
C VAL A 24 11.70 15.38 -6.03
N LEU A 25 11.11 16.50 -5.65
CA LEU A 25 10.26 17.30 -6.52
C LEU A 25 10.93 18.64 -6.71
N THR A 26 11.27 18.97 -7.96
CA THR A 26 11.89 20.24 -8.33
C THR A 26 11.08 20.93 -9.41
N SER A 27 11.12 22.26 -9.42
CA SER A 27 10.62 23.03 -10.56
C SER A 27 11.56 22.88 -11.76
N ARG A 28 11.06 23.27 -12.93
CA ARG A 28 11.83 23.39 -14.18
C ARG A 28 13.04 24.31 -14.05
N THR A 29 13.00 25.27 -13.12
CA THR A 29 14.09 26.20 -12.82
C THR A 29 15.07 25.70 -11.76
N GLY A 30 14.90 24.47 -11.24
CA GLY A 30 15.80 23.91 -10.25
C GLY A 30 15.46 24.18 -8.78
N ASN A 31 14.32 24.81 -8.50
CA ASN A 31 13.91 25.09 -7.13
C ASN A 31 13.32 23.82 -6.50
N ALA A 32 13.92 23.37 -5.39
CA ALA A 32 13.41 22.24 -4.64
C ALA A 32 12.03 22.56 -4.05
N VAL A 33 10.99 21.92 -4.57
CA VAL A 33 9.64 21.95 -4.01
C VAL A 33 9.58 21.00 -2.80
N TYR A 34 10.21 19.83 -2.93
CA TYR A 34 10.37 18.87 -1.85
C TYR A 34 11.67 18.11 -2.04
N PHE A 35 12.44 17.97 -0.98
CA PHE A 35 13.69 17.21 -0.97
C PHE A 35 13.78 16.40 0.33
N LYS A 36 14.07 15.11 0.19
CA LYS A 36 14.23 14.15 1.29
C LYS A 36 15.69 13.72 1.42
N GLY A 37 16.56 14.58 1.92
CA GLY A 37 17.99 14.28 2.14
C GLY A 37 18.67 15.40 2.92
N ASP A 38 20.00 15.43 2.94
CA ASP A 38 20.75 16.55 3.54
C ASP A 38 20.50 17.83 2.74
N GLU A 39 20.07 18.92 3.39
CA GLU A 39 19.72 20.17 2.72
C GLU A 39 20.87 20.73 1.87
N ASN A 40 22.13 20.42 2.20
CA ASN A 40 23.30 20.77 1.39
C ASN A 40 23.30 20.08 0.00
N GLN A 41 22.72 18.90 -0.12
CA GLN A 41 22.63 18.13 -1.37
C GLN A 41 21.55 18.70 -2.32
N SER A 42 20.63 19.52 -1.81
CA SER A 42 19.57 20.14 -2.62
C SER A 42 20.11 21.12 -3.67
N VAL A 43 21.34 21.62 -3.49
CA VAL A 43 22.03 22.52 -4.44
C VAL A 43 22.25 21.84 -5.80
N ASN A 44 22.40 20.51 -5.83
CA ASN A 44 22.63 19.76 -7.07
C ASN A 44 21.39 19.60 -7.95
N LEU A 45 20.20 19.98 -7.45
CA LEU A 45 18.94 19.87 -8.21
C LEU A 45 18.83 20.92 -9.31
N ALA A 46 19.43 22.09 -9.11
CA ALA A 46 19.38 23.15 -10.10
C ALA A 46 20.17 22.80 -11.38
N PRO A 47 21.44 22.35 -11.31
CA PRO A 47 22.15 21.85 -12.48
C PRO A 47 21.40 20.73 -13.22
N ILE A 48 20.82 19.77 -12.48
CA ILE A 48 20.06 18.66 -13.05
C ILE A 48 18.81 19.17 -13.81
N SER A 49 18.03 20.06 -13.19
CA SER A 49 16.81 20.61 -13.80
C SER A 49 17.12 21.46 -15.03
N THR A 50 18.18 22.29 -14.96
CA THR A 50 18.65 23.08 -16.10
C THR A 50 19.13 22.18 -17.24
N SER A 51 19.83 21.07 -16.94
CA SER A 51 20.27 20.13 -17.97
C SER A 51 19.10 19.46 -18.71
N GLN A 52 18.06 19.05 -17.98
CA GLN A 52 16.82 18.54 -18.56
C GLN A 52 16.17 19.57 -19.48
N GLU A 53 16.19 20.84 -19.06
CA GLU A 53 15.57 21.91 -19.82
C GLU A 53 16.28 22.23 -21.12
N VAL A 54 17.60 22.38 -21.06
CA VAL A 54 18.45 22.64 -22.23
C VAL A 54 18.28 21.51 -23.25
N ILE A 55 18.26 20.24 -22.81
CA ILE A 55 18.06 19.10 -23.71
C ILE A 55 16.65 19.10 -24.33
N SER A 56 15.64 19.47 -23.54
CA SER A 56 14.27 19.62 -24.01
C SER A 56 14.14 20.71 -25.09
N GLU A 57 14.80 21.85 -24.91
CA GLU A 57 14.78 22.94 -25.88
C GLU A 57 15.58 22.62 -27.15
N LEU A 58 16.77 22.02 -27.01
CA LEU A 58 17.66 21.73 -28.14
C LEU A 58 17.21 20.53 -28.98
N PHE A 59 16.68 19.49 -28.35
CA PHE A 59 16.43 18.20 -29.00
C PHE A 59 14.95 17.79 -29.00
N GLY A 60 14.07 18.53 -28.32
CA GLY A 60 12.66 18.14 -28.17
C GLY A 60 12.48 16.86 -27.36
N GLN A 61 13.49 16.45 -26.58
CA GLN A 61 13.50 15.22 -25.80
C GLN A 61 13.93 15.51 -24.36
N GLN A 62 13.62 14.61 -23.43
CA GLN A 62 13.98 14.73 -22.02
C GLN A 62 14.62 13.43 -21.54
N PHE A 63 15.53 13.51 -20.58
CA PHE A 63 16.08 12.28 -20.00
C PHE A 63 15.00 11.57 -19.20
N THR A 64 14.94 10.25 -19.33
CA THR A 64 14.03 9.39 -18.55
C THR A 64 14.75 8.72 -17.39
N TYR A 65 16.05 8.46 -17.52
CA TYR A 65 16.92 7.99 -16.44
C TYR A 65 18.40 8.21 -16.78
N TRP A 66 19.24 8.18 -15.75
CA TRP A 66 20.69 8.04 -15.83
C TRP A 66 21.12 6.79 -15.06
N THR A 67 22.16 6.12 -15.56
CA THR A 67 22.80 5.01 -14.86
C THR A 67 24.21 5.44 -14.49
N CYS A 68 24.48 5.47 -13.19
CA CYS A 68 25.82 5.65 -12.64
C CYS A 68 26.34 4.27 -12.18
N LYS A 69 27.64 4.18 -11.82
CA LYS A 69 28.26 2.90 -11.43
C LYS A 69 27.45 2.12 -10.37
N GLU A 70 26.97 2.82 -9.34
CA GLU A 70 26.30 2.18 -8.19
C GLU A 70 24.86 2.67 -7.97
N SER A 71 24.41 3.66 -8.75
CA SER A 71 23.11 4.29 -8.56
C SER A 71 22.39 4.51 -9.87
N LYS A 72 21.06 4.52 -9.80
CA LYS A 72 20.19 4.80 -10.95
C LYS A 72 19.34 5.99 -10.60
N ILE A 73 19.34 7.00 -11.46
CA ILE A 73 18.53 8.21 -11.29
C ILE A 73 17.43 8.14 -12.33
N VAL A 74 16.17 8.24 -11.91
CA VAL A 74 15.01 8.18 -12.79
C VAL A 74 14.28 9.51 -12.73
N PHE A 75 13.87 10.00 -13.89
CA PHE A 75 13.16 11.26 -14.04
C PHE A 75 11.75 11.00 -14.52
N TYR A 76 10.81 11.73 -13.95
CA TYR A 76 9.43 11.78 -14.41
C TYR A 76 8.98 13.24 -14.50
N ASN A 77 8.80 13.71 -15.73
CA ASN A 77 8.41 15.09 -16.01
C ASN A 77 6.88 15.22 -16.04
N TYR A 78 6.37 16.22 -15.35
CA TYR A 78 4.96 16.56 -15.32
C TYR A 78 4.75 18.07 -15.35
N ASN A 79 4.40 18.60 -16.51
CA ASN A 79 4.33 20.05 -16.76
C ASN A 79 5.65 20.75 -16.39
N THR A 80 5.65 21.64 -15.39
CA THR A 80 6.86 22.34 -14.91
C THR A 80 7.53 21.65 -13.73
N LEU A 81 7.06 20.48 -13.32
CA LEU A 81 7.61 19.71 -12.22
C LEU A 81 8.39 18.52 -12.73
N ILE A 82 9.51 18.25 -12.06
CA ILE A 82 10.35 17.08 -12.29
C ILE A 82 10.34 16.27 -11.00
N PHE A 83 9.84 15.05 -11.10
CA PHE A 83 9.96 14.05 -10.05
C PHE A 83 11.25 13.26 -10.31
N ILE A 84 12.09 13.10 -9.30
CA ILE A 84 13.36 12.40 -9.41
C ILE A 84 13.40 11.30 -8.35
N ALA A 85 13.70 10.07 -8.77
CA ALA A 85 13.97 8.95 -7.89
C ALA A 85 15.43 8.54 -8.03
N ILE A 86 16.13 8.39 -6.91
CA ILE A 86 17.48 7.82 -6.89
C ILE A 86 17.37 6.45 -6.24
N GLY A 87 17.66 5.40 -7.01
CA GLY A 87 17.71 4.03 -6.55
C GLY A 87 19.12 3.54 -6.31
N GLN A 88 19.21 2.54 -5.45
CA GLN A 88 20.45 1.88 -5.06
C GLN A 88 20.78 0.70 -5.99
N GLU A 89 21.92 0.06 -5.72
CA GLU A 89 22.32 -1.18 -6.41
C GLU A 89 21.22 -2.26 -6.30
N GLY A 90 20.93 -2.92 -7.41
CA GLY A 90 19.89 -3.97 -7.50
C GLY A 90 18.48 -3.47 -7.81
N GLU A 91 18.17 -2.19 -7.62
CA GLU A 91 16.86 -1.64 -7.99
C GLU A 91 16.73 -1.46 -9.50
N SER A 92 15.58 -1.82 -10.07
CA SER A 92 15.34 -1.64 -11.51
C SER A 92 14.79 -0.25 -11.83
N ILE A 93 15.14 0.27 -13.02
CA ILE A 93 14.58 1.53 -13.54
C ILE A 93 13.05 1.45 -13.59
N ALA A 94 12.51 0.30 -14.00
CA ALA A 94 11.07 0.03 -14.04
C ALA A 94 10.41 0.14 -12.66
N PHE A 95 11.09 -0.32 -11.60
CA PHE A 95 10.62 -0.17 -10.23
C PHE A 95 10.58 1.30 -9.82
N LEU A 96 11.69 2.02 -9.99
CA LEU A 96 11.82 3.44 -9.62
C LEU A 96 10.80 4.32 -10.36
N LYS A 97 10.60 4.13 -11.66
CA LYS A 97 9.58 4.83 -12.45
C LYS A 97 8.18 4.68 -11.84
N ARG A 98 7.81 3.46 -11.45
CA ARG A 98 6.49 3.22 -10.84
C ARG A 98 6.38 3.77 -9.43
N GLN A 99 7.48 3.85 -8.67
CA GLN A 99 7.48 4.58 -7.40
C GLN A 99 7.23 6.08 -7.61
N LEU A 100 7.82 6.69 -8.65
CA LEU A 100 7.53 8.10 -8.99
C LEU A 100 6.08 8.33 -9.40
N LEU A 101 5.52 7.44 -10.22
CA LEU A 101 4.11 7.51 -10.61
C LEU A 101 3.18 7.36 -9.40
N LEU A 102 3.57 6.56 -8.41
CA LEU A 102 2.85 6.39 -7.16
C LEU A 102 2.89 7.68 -6.32
N VAL A 103 4.06 8.31 -6.18
CA VAL A 103 4.19 9.61 -5.50
C VAL A 103 3.36 10.68 -6.19
N LYS A 104 3.42 10.78 -7.52
CA LYS A 104 2.53 11.67 -8.29
C LYS A 104 1.07 11.42 -7.89
N GLY A 105 0.67 10.16 -7.77
CA GLY A 105 -0.70 9.74 -7.44
C GLY A 105 -1.12 10.22 -6.07
N LEU A 106 -0.26 10.04 -5.07
CA LEU A 106 -0.48 10.51 -3.71
C LEU A 106 -0.58 12.04 -3.65
N PHE A 107 0.21 12.76 -4.43
CA PHE A 107 0.13 14.22 -4.51
C PHE A 107 -1.22 14.68 -5.06
N PHE A 108 -1.67 14.07 -6.16
CA PHE A 108 -2.98 14.38 -6.71
C PHE A 108 -4.12 13.97 -5.78
N LEU A 109 -4.04 12.81 -5.15
CA LEU A 109 -5.00 12.34 -4.15
C LEU A 109 -5.12 13.36 -3.02
N LYS A 110 -3.99 13.84 -2.49
CA LYS A 110 -3.99 14.66 -1.28
C LYS A 110 -4.29 16.12 -1.55
N PHE A 111 -3.72 16.69 -2.61
CA PHE A 111 -3.74 18.12 -2.84
C PHE A 111 -4.59 18.56 -4.03
N GLY A 112 -4.93 17.64 -4.92
CA GLY A 112 -5.75 17.91 -6.09
C GLY A 112 -5.03 18.70 -7.19
N LEU A 113 -5.73 18.86 -8.32
CA LEU A 113 -5.15 19.48 -9.52
C LEU A 113 -4.83 20.97 -9.33
N LEU A 114 -5.66 21.71 -8.59
CA LEU A 114 -5.48 23.15 -8.38
C LEU A 114 -4.23 23.45 -7.54
N PHE A 115 -3.97 22.67 -6.49
CA PHE A 115 -2.72 22.79 -5.74
C PHE A 115 -1.52 22.45 -6.63
N MET A 116 -1.61 21.39 -7.43
CA MET A 116 -0.54 21.04 -8.37
C MET A 116 -0.28 22.18 -9.37
N LYS A 117 -1.33 22.83 -9.89
CA LYS A 117 -1.18 24.05 -10.72
C LYS A 117 -0.52 25.19 -9.95
N LYS A 118 -0.96 25.48 -8.73
CA LYS A 118 -0.37 26.54 -7.92
C LYS A 118 1.11 26.28 -7.63
N LEU A 119 1.47 25.03 -7.36
CA LEU A 119 2.84 24.58 -7.12
C LEU A 119 3.70 24.65 -8.40
N ILE A 120 3.08 24.39 -9.56
CA ILE A 120 3.65 24.59 -10.91
C ILE A 120 3.96 26.07 -11.20
N TYR A 121 3.10 27.01 -10.79
CA TYR A 121 3.20 28.44 -11.12
C TYR A 121 3.95 29.28 -10.08
N ASP A 122 3.68 29.07 -8.80
CA ASP A 122 4.21 29.94 -7.74
C ASP A 122 5.58 29.48 -7.25
N GLY A 123 6.01 28.24 -7.57
CA GLY A 123 7.30 27.66 -7.16
C GLY A 123 7.53 27.60 -5.64
N GLN A 124 6.58 28.05 -4.84
CA GLN A 124 6.69 28.24 -3.40
C GLN A 124 5.90 27.16 -2.68
N PHE A 125 6.65 26.21 -2.13
CA PHE A 125 6.14 25.28 -1.13
C PHE A 125 6.13 25.97 0.25
N SER A 126 5.31 27.01 0.42
CA SER A 126 5.19 27.68 1.72
C SER A 126 4.31 26.85 2.66
N ALA A 127 4.96 26.00 3.45
CA ALA A 127 4.61 25.64 4.84
C ALA A 127 5.52 24.51 5.32
N ARG A 128 6.32 24.77 6.35
CA ARG A 128 7.11 23.77 7.08
C ARG A 128 6.26 22.53 7.47
N ASN A 129 4.97 22.75 7.75
CA ASN A 129 3.98 21.72 8.10
C ASN A 129 3.64 20.76 6.95
N LYS A 130 3.77 21.17 5.68
CA LYS A 130 3.51 20.30 4.53
C LYS A 130 4.71 19.42 4.18
N LYS A 131 5.96 19.83 4.50
CA LYS A 131 7.17 19.03 4.25
C LYS A 131 7.14 17.77 5.09
N ALA A 132 6.85 17.90 6.39
CA ALA A 132 6.69 16.76 7.31
C ALA A 132 5.63 15.77 6.82
N MET A 133 4.46 16.28 6.40
CA MET A 133 3.38 15.45 5.86
C MET A 133 3.79 14.68 4.60
N ILE A 134 4.45 15.34 3.63
CA ILE A 134 4.92 14.68 2.41
C ILE A 134 5.99 13.64 2.75
N THR A 135 6.92 13.95 3.64
CA THR A 135 7.92 12.99 4.12
C THR A 135 7.27 11.76 4.72
N GLN A 136 6.29 11.95 5.61
CA GLN A 136 5.55 10.86 6.22
C GLN A 136 4.79 10.00 5.19
N LEU A 137 4.22 10.63 4.15
CA LEU A 137 3.56 9.92 3.06
C LEU A 137 4.55 9.08 2.25
N ILE A 138 5.68 9.66 1.85
CA ILE A 138 6.71 8.98 1.07
C ILE A 138 7.38 7.86 1.89
N ASP A 139 7.66 8.10 3.17
CA ASP A 139 8.21 7.09 4.09
C ASP A 139 7.27 5.91 4.25
N THR A 140 5.96 6.19 4.38
CA THR A 140 4.94 5.16 4.45
C THR A 140 4.88 4.36 3.15
N MET A 141 4.90 5.04 2.00
CA MET A 141 4.91 4.39 0.69
C MET A 141 6.12 3.45 0.53
N ILE A 142 7.33 3.95 0.81
CA ILE A 142 8.58 3.18 0.70
C ILE A 142 8.54 1.96 1.63
N ARG A 143 8.15 2.16 2.90
CA ARG A 143 8.04 1.08 3.89
C ARG A 143 7.05 0.01 3.42
N LEU A 144 5.86 0.41 2.96
CA LEU A 144 4.86 -0.54 2.48
C LEU A 144 5.34 -1.29 1.23
N SER A 145 5.98 -0.62 0.27
CA SER A 145 6.58 -1.26 -0.91
C SER A 145 7.69 -2.26 -0.56
N ARG A 146 8.42 -2.02 0.53
CA ARG A 146 9.49 -2.93 1.02
C ARG A 146 8.94 -4.14 1.78
N ASP A 147 7.83 -3.97 2.48
CA ASP A 147 7.38 -4.94 3.47
C ASP A 147 6.12 -5.72 3.06
N ASN A 148 5.35 -5.20 2.10
CA ASN A 148 4.07 -5.79 1.72
C ASN A 148 3.97 -6.04 0.21
N GLN A 149 3.62 -7.29 -0.14
CA GLN A 149 3.52 -7.78 -1.50
C GLN A 149 2.48 -7.02 -2.33
N SER A 150 1.37 -6.59 -1.72
CA SER A 150 0.33 -5.84 -2.43
C SER A 150 0.83 -4.48 -2.91
N PHE A 151 1.72 -3.84 -2.14
CA PHE A 151 2.34 -2.57 -2.50
C PHE A 151 3.51 -2.75 -3.46
N LEU A 152 4.26 -3.86 -3.34
CA LEU A 152 5.29 -4.25 -4.31
C LEU A 152 4.72 -4.33 -5.73
N VAL A 153 3.54 -4.94 -5.90
CA VAL A 153 2.86 -5.04 -7.20
C VAL A 153 1.83 -3.93 -7.44
N GLN A 154 1.66 -2.98 -6.51
CA GLN A 154 0.75 -1.84 -6.59
C GLN A 154 -0.73 -2.23 -6.86
N ALA A 155 -1.27 -3.16 -6.08
CA ALA A 155 -2.66 -3.59 -6.16
C ALA A 155 -3.29 -3.77 -4.77
N ASN A 156 -4.62 -3.68 -4.68
CA ASN A 156 -5.35 -3.81 -3.42
C ASN A 156 -5.41 -5.27 -2.97
N SER A 157 -5.10 -5.51 -1.70
CA SER A 157 -5.40 -6.80 -1.07
C SER A 157 -6.81 -6.76 -0.48
N ARG A 158 -7.58 -7.84 -0.69
CA ARG A 158 -8.92 -8.02 -0.13
C ARG A 158 -9.00 -9.32 0.64
N THR A 159 -9.83 -9.37 1.69
CA THR A 159 -10.12 -10.64 2.37
C THR A 159 -10.77 -11.63 1.41
N HIS A 160 -10.24 -12.86 1.38
CA HIS A 160 -10.77 -13.94 0.54
C HIS A 160 -11.94 -14.70 1.18
N LYS A 161 -12.21 -14.46 2.47
CA LYS A 161 -13.30 -15.09 3.22
C LYS A 161 -14.62 -14.38 2.97
N ARG A 162 -15.37 -14.85 1.97
CA ARG A 162 -16.64 -14.25 1.54
C ARG A 162 -17.67 -14.05 2.66
N TYR A 163 -17.75 -14.98 3.61
CA TYR A 163 -18.70 -14.86 4.73
C TYR A 163 -18.40 -13.63 5.60
N ILE A 164 -17.12 -13.37 5.90
CA ILE A 164 -16.67 -12.19 6.65
C ILE A 164 -17.01 -10.92 5.86
N VAL A 165 -16.63 -10.89 4.57
CA VAL A 165 -16.90 -9.75 3.69
C VAL A 165 -18.39 -9.41 3.69
N LYS A 166 -19.25 -10.41 3.48
CA LYS A 166 -20.71 -10.21 3.42
C LYS A 166 -21.28 -9.73 4.76
N GLN A 167 -20.83 -10.29 5.88
CA GLN A 167 -21.30 -9.84 7.19
C GLN A 167 -20.87 -8.41 7.50
N VAL A 168 -19.62 -8.04 7.23
CA VAL A 168 -19.12 -6.66 7.38
C VAL A 168 -19.87 -5.70 6.46
N GLU A 169 -20.07 -6.07 5.20
CA GLU A 169 -20.82 -5.28 4.22
C GLU A 169 -22.27 -5.07 4.66
N ASN A 170 -22.94 -6.07 5.24
CA ASN A 170 -24.28 -5.89 5.80
C ASN A 170 -24.29 -4.82 6.92
N GLN A 171 -23.29 -4.83 7.82
CA GLN A 171 -23.19 -3.82 8.88
C GLN A 171 -22.89 -2.43 8.33
N LEU A 172 -21.97 -2.32 7.36
CA LEU A 172 -21.69 -1.06 6.67
C LEU A 172 -22.92 -0.54 5.92
N GLN A 173 -23.73 -1.42 5.33
CA GLN A 173 -24.97 -1.07 4.65
C GLN A 173 -25.99 -0.43 5.59
N HIS A 174 -26.13 -0.94 6.81
CA HIS A 174 -26.97 -0.31 7.82
C HIS A 174 -26.49 1.09 8.18
N VAL A 175 -25.17 1.28 8.35
CA VAL A 175 -24.58 2.60 8.62
C VAL A 175 -24.87 3.58 7.50
N VAL A 176 -24.65 3.17 6.26
CA VAL A 176 -24.86 4.02 5.07
C VAL A 176 -26.34 4.36 4.86
N GLN A 177 -27.26 3.43 5.15
CA GLN A 177 -28.70 3.68 5.00
C GLN A 177 -29.31 4.54 6.12
N GLN A 178 -28.78 4.45 7.33
CA GLN A 178 -29.28 5.23 8.48
C GLN A 178 -28.69 6.64 8.53
N ASN A 179 -27.64 6.91 7.76
CA ASN A 179 -26.93 8.18 7.78
C ASN A 179 -26.80 8.73 6.36
N ASP A 180 -27.72 9.63 5.98
CA ASP A 180 -27.72 10.33 4.69
C ASP A 180 -26.43 11.14 4.42
N GLU A 181 -25.59 11.31 5.44
CA GLU A 181 -24.31 11.98 5.36
C GLU A 181 -23.15 11.07 4.91
N VAL A 182 -23.35 9.76 4.78
CA VAL A 182 -22.32 8.83 4.32
C VAL A 182 -22.72 8.27 2.95
N GLU A 183 -21.89 8.52 1.94
CA GLU A 183 -22.11 7.98 0.60
C GLU A 183 -21.36 6.66 0.38
N ILE A 184 -20.20 6.50 1.01
CA ILE A 184 -19.36 5.30 0.88
C ILE A 184 -18.72 4.99 2.23
N ALA A 185 -18.70 3.72 2.60
CA ALA A 185 -18.04 3.23 3.80
C ALA A 185 -17.09 2.07 3.46
N LEU A 186 -15.87 2.15 3.98
CA LEU A 186 -14.84 1.12 3.82
C LEU A 186 -14.30 0.70 5.17
N LEU A 187 -13.99 -0.59 5.31
CA LEU A 187 -13.31 -1.14 6.49
C LEU A 187 -12.01 -1.80 6.08
N PHE A 188 -10.93 -1.38 6.73
CA PHE A 188 -9.59 -1.94 6.55
C PHE A 188 -9.11 -2.65 7.81
N GLN A 189 -8.45 -3.79 7.64
CA GLN A 189 -7.58 -4.40 8.64
C GLN A 189 -6.14 -4.32 8.13
N ASP A 190 -5.29 -3.61 8.85
CA ASP A 190 -4.00 -3.14 8.40
C ASP A 190 -4.12 -2.45 7.04
N THR A 191 -3.70 -3.14 5.99
CA THR A 191 -3.71 -2.68 4.60
C THR A 191 -4.72 -3.43 3.72
N GLN A 192 -5.42 -4.41 4.28
CA GLN A 192 -6.36 -5.26 3.57
C GLN A 192 -7.77 -4.68 3.66
N LEU A 193 -8.44 -4.56 2.52
CA LEU A 193 -9.84 -4.18 2.45
C LEU A 193 -10.72 -5.37 2.88
N ILE A 194 -11.54 -5.19 3.92
CA ILE A 194 -12.49 -6.22 4.37
C ILE A 194 -13.87 -5.96 3.76
N GLY A 195 -14.35 -4.72 3.81
CA GLY A 195 -15.70 -4.37 3.37
C GLY A 195 -15.73 -3.04 2.61
N TYR A 196 -16.60 -2.96 1.61
CA TYR A 196 -16.83 -1.77 0.79
C TYR A 196 -18.31 -1.66 0.47
N ILE A 197 -18.96 -0.61 0.96
CA ILE A 197 -20.36 -0.29 0.65
C ILE A 197 -20.48 1.13 0.14
N LYS A 198 -21.46 1.35 -0.74
CA LYS A 198 -21.85 2.67 -1.25
C LYS A 198 -23.36 2.84 -1.23
N SER A 199 -23.82 4.08 -1.14
CA SER A 199 -25.22 4.46 -1.27
C SER A 199 -25.72 4.22 -2.70
N ASN A 200 -27.05 4.19 -2.82
CA ASN A 200 -27.73 4.13 -4.11
C ASN A 200 -27.34 5.36 -4.94
N ASN A 201 -27.12 5.16 -6.25
CA ASN A 201 -26.72 6.21 -7.21
C ASN A 201 -25.31 6.81 -7.04
N VAL A 202 -24.53 6.38 -6.04
CA VAL A 202 -23.12 6.78 -5.91
C VAL A 202 -22.25 5.92 -6.83
N GLU A 203 -21.35 6.56 -7.58
CA GLU A 203 -20.42 5.86 -8.45
C GLU A 203 -19.35 5.12 -7.64
N THR A 204 -18.87 3.99 -8.14
CA THR A 204 -17.78 3.25 -7.50
C THR A 204 -16.48 4.03 -7.60
N VAL A 205 -15.74 4.12 -6.50
CA VAL A 205 -14.40 4.74 -6.46
C VAL A 205 -13.43 3.90 -7.29
N ASN A 206 -12.54 4.58 -8.01
CA ASN A 206 -11.49 3.92 -8.78
C ASN A 206 -10.58 3.10 -7.85
N GLN A 207 -10.28 1.85 -8.24
CA GLN A 207 -9.54 0.90 -7.40
C GLN A 207 -8.10 1.35 -7.12
N LYS A 208 -7.45 2.06 -8.04
CA LYS A 208 -6.12 2.63 -7.78
C LYS A 208 -6.16 3.78 -6.79
N ASP A 209 -7.24 4.56 -6.79
CA ASP A 209 -7.40 5.62 -5.81
C ASP A 209 -7.72 5.06 -4.41
N ILE A 210 -8.38 3.89 -4.32
CA ILE A 210 -8.46 3.12 -3.07
C ILE A 210 -7.06 2.69 -2.61
N PHE A 211 -6.22 2.17 -3.51
CA PHE A 211 -4.83 1.80 -3.20
C PHE A 211 -4.02 2.98 -2.66
N LEU A 212 -4.09 4.14 -3.33
CA LEU A 212 -3.44 5.38 -2.88
C LEU A 212 -3.98 5.84 -1.52
N MET A 213 -5.29 5.70 -1.30
CA MET A 213 -5.93 6.06 -0.04
C MET A 213 -5.42 5.19 1.11
N ILE A 214 -5.19 3.89 0.90
CA ILE A 214 -4.60 3.02 1.93
C ILE A 214 -3.23 3.56 2.37
N ILE A 215 -2.35 3.94 1.43
CA ILE A 215 -1.04 4.52 1.77
C ILE A 215 -1.22 5.81 2.58
N TYR A 216 -2.11 6.70 2.12
CA TYR A 216 -2.39 7.96 2.80
C TYR A 216 -2.90 7.72 4.23
N ILE A 217 -3.86 6.82 4.42
CA ILE A 217 -4.40 6.47 5.74
C ILE A 217 -3.33 5.87 6.63
N GLN A 218 -2.57 4.90 6.11
CA GLN A 218 -1.48 4.28 6.87
C GLN A 218 -0.42 5.30 7.30
N SER A 219 -0.26 6.39 6.54
CA SER A 219 0.63 7.48 6.95
C SER A 219 0.08 8.19 8.19
N LEU A 220 -1.23 8.46 8.26
CA LEU A 220 -1.86 9.17 9.38
C LEU A 220 -1.68 8.42 10.71
N PHE A 221 -1.91 7.10 10.71
CA PHE A 221 -1.97 6.31 11.95
C PHE A 221 -0.62 5.76 12.42
N ASN A 222 0.31 5.43 11.51
CA ASN A 222 1.60 4.81 11.87
C ASN A 222 2.72 5.81 12.22
N SER A 223 2.41 7.11 12.30
CA SER A 223 3.40 8.17 12.58
C SER A 223 4.01 8.15 13.98
N THR A 224 3.62 7.21 14.84
CA THR A 224 3.97 7.23 16.27
C THR A 224 4.91 6.12 16.75
N ASN A 225 5.41 5.23 15.88
CA ASN A 225 6.29 4.14 16.33
C ASN A 225 7.81 4.42 16.20
N LYS A 226 8.25 5.69 16.26
CA LYS A 226 9.68 6.03 16.21
C LYS A 226 10.09 7.30 16.96
N LEU A 227 9.59 7.50 18.18
CA LEU A 227 10.18 8.40 19.18
C LEU A 227 9.96 7.74 20.55
N PHE A 228 11.05 7.59 21.32
CA PHE A 228 11.21 6.85 22.59
C PHE A 228 11.87 5.46 22.49
N SER A 229 13.07 5.43 21.92
CA SER A 229 14.17 4.65 22.48
C SER A 229 15.27 5.62 22.89
N GLU A 230 15.12 6.23 24.07
CA GLU A 230 16.19 6.76 24.92
C GLU A 230 15.57 7.40 26.16
N THR A 231 15.61 6.67 27.28
CA THR A 231 15.96 7.19 28.61
C THR A 231 16.02 6.01 29.60
N SER A 232 17.07 5.21 29.46
CA SER A 232 17.73 4.67 30.64
C SER A 232 18.51 5.80 31.30
N SER A 233 17.92 6.43 32.31
CA SER A 233 18.63 7.12 33.40
C SER A 233 17.64 7.80 34.33
N GLN A 234 17.10 7.03 35.29
CA GLN A 234 16.85 7.46 36.67
C GLN A 234 16.21 6.32 37.47
N SER A 235 17.05 5.54 38.14
CA SER A 235 16.74 5.00 39.48
C SER A 235 17.98 4.32 40.09
N GLU A 236 19.06 5.09 40.22
CA GLU A 236 19.93 4.90 41.39
C GLU A 236 19.40 5.81 42.50
N LYS A 237 18.71 5.20 43.47
CA LYS A 237 18.71 5.52 44.91
C LYS A 237 17.47 4.88 45.56
N SER A 238 17.63 3.66 46.07
CA SER A 238 17.19 3.26 47.41
C SER A 238 17.29 1.74 47.59
N THR A 239 18.52 1.21 47.62
CA THR A 239 18.81 0.04 48.44
C THR A 239 18.91 0.50 49.89
N LYS A 240 17.91 0.14 50.71
CA LYS A 240 18.03 -0.12 52.14
C LYS A 240 16.71 -0.73 52.63
N ASN A 241 16.66 -2.06 52.66
CA ASN A 241 16.50 -2.84 53.88
C ASN A 241 16.36 -4.33 53.53
N LEU A 242 17.43 -5.07 53.83
CA LEU A 242 17.39 -6.51 54.04
C LEU A 242 16.70 -6.82 55.38
N SER A 243 15.92 -7.90 55.43
CA SER A 243 16.03 -9.02 56.40
C SER A 243 14.77 -9.88 56.30
N GLU A 244 14.92 -11.15 55.91
CA GLU A 244 14.81 -12.33 56.79
C GLU A 244 13.37 -12.66 57.22
N ASN A 245 12.77 -13.72 56.66
CA ASN A 245 12.78 -15.04 57.33
C ASN A 245 12.01 -16.10 56.55
N GLN A 246 12.52 -17.33 56.69
CA GLN A 246 12.03 -18.58 56.14
C GLN A 246 10.95 -19.23 57.06
N ASN A 247 10.25 -20.20 56.46
CA ASN A 247 9.59 -21.36 57.07
C ASN A 247 8.31 -21.16 57.88
N GLU A 248 7.20 -21.76 57.40
CA GLU A 248 6.65 -23.01 57.95
C GLU A 248 5.38 -23.44 57.20
N SER A 249 5.16 -24.75 57.15
CA SER A 249 3.91 -25.43 56.77
C SER A 249 3.70 -26.57 57.79
N PRO A 250 2.57 -27.29 57.82
CA PRO A 250 1.16 -26.96 57.56
C PRO A 250 0.28 -27.25 58.81
N LYS A 251 -0.97 -26.76 58.91
CA LYS A 251 -2.03 -27.50 59.64
C LYS A 251 -3.45 -26.98 59.42
N GLU A 252 -4.30 -27.97 59.17
CA GLU A 252 -5.70 -28.14 59.59
C GLU A 252 -6.82 -27.36 58.90
N ILE A 253 -7.46 -28.12 58.01
CA ILE A 253 -8.83 -27.99 57.52
C ILE A 253 -9.80 -28.00 58.69
N LYS A 254 -10.58 -26.92 58.84
CA LYS A 254 -11.96 -27.01 59.33
C LYS A 254 -12.88 -26.35 58.31
N LYS A 255 -13.74 -27.19 57.75
CA LYS A 255 -14.90 -26.82 56.95
C LYS A 255 -15.91 -26.15 57.88
N GLU A 256 -16.45 -25.01 57.50
CA GLU A 256 -17.89 -24.71 57.57
C GLU A 256 -18.14 -23.30 57.01
N ASP A 257 -19.18 -23.21 56.18
CA ASP A 257 -19.94 -22.04 55.72
C ASP A 257 -19.24 -21.00 54.83
N ASN A 258 -19.17 -21.28 53.52
CA ASN A 258 -18.78 -20.29 52.52
C ASN A 258 -19.63 -20.27 51.22
N GLU A 259 -20.94 -20.56 51.29
CA GLU A 259 -21.84 -20.41 50.13
C GLU A 259 -22.43 -18.99 49.97
N LYS A 260 -22.11 -18.05 50.87
CA LYS A 260 -22.60 -16.65 50.80
C LYS A 260 -21.53 -15.60 50.46
N GLU A 261 -20.24 -15.95 50.50
CA GLU A 261 -19.16 -15.04 50.10
C GLU A 261 -18.73 -15.20 48.62
N GLU A 262 -18.89 -16.39 48.02
CA GLU A 262 -18.58 -16.58 46.59
C GLU A 262 -19.54 -15.82 45.67
N ASN A 263 -20.84 -15.78 46.00
CA ASN A 263 -21.83 -15.01 45.23
C ASN A 263 -21.61 -13.49 45.30
N ASN A 264 -20.97 -12.98 46.37
CA ASN A 264 -20.65 -11.55 46.50
C ASN A 264 -19.31 -11.19 45.86
N LEU A 265 -18.35 -12.13 45.79
CA LEU A 265 -17.09 -11.93 45.07
C LEU A 265 -17.28 -12.09 43.56
N GLU A 266 -18.18 -12.97 43.13
CA GLU A 266 -18.53 -13.20 41.73
C GLU A 266 -19.40 -12.06 41.19
N ASN A 267 -20.39 -11.57 41.96
CA ASN A 267 -21.12 -10.35 41.60
C ASN A 267 -20.26 -9.08 41.66
N LYS A 268 -19.24 -9.00 42.54
CA LYS A 268 -18.26 -7.90 42.48
C LYS A 268 -17.27 -8.04 41.33
N LYS A 269 -16.92 -9.25 40.88
CA LYS A 269 -16.09 -9.48 39.68
C LYS A 269 -16.88 -9.21 38.40
N ILE A 270 -18.15 -9.59 38.34
CA ILE A 270 -19.07 -9.31 37.23
C ILE A 270 -19.34 -7.80 37.17
N ASN A 271 -19.69 -7.14 38.29
CA ASN A 271 -19.87 -5.68 38.31
C ASN A 271 -18.56 -4.89 38.10
N LYS A 272 -17.38 -5.49 38.32
CA LYS A 272 -16.08 -4.88 38.01
C LYS A 272 -15.67 -5.12 36.56
N MET A 273 -16.05 -6.24 35.94
CA MET A 273 -15.95 -6.47 34.49
C MET A 273 -16.95 -5.60 33.71
N GLU A 274 -18.19 -5.47 34.18
CA GLU A 274 -19.23 -4.64 33.54
C GLU A 274 -18.96 -3.13 33.67
N ASN A 275 -18.29 -2.68 34.75
CA ASN A 275 -17.86 -1.29 34.90
C ASN A 275 -16.47 -0.98 34.31
N GLU A 276 -15.72 -1.98 33.83
CA GLU A 276 -14.45 -1.79 33.08
C GLU A 276 -14.63 -1.84 31.56
N ILE A 277 -15.81 -2.23 31.04
CA ILE A 277 -16.20 -1.94 29.64
C ILE A 277 -16.70 -0.49 29.56
N LYS A 278 -15.87 0.46 30.00
CA LYS A 278 -15.93 1.80 29.43
C LYS A 278 -15.47 1.64 27.98
N ILE A 279 -16.45 1.60 27.07
CA ILE A 279 -16.28 1.68 25.63
C ILE A 279 -15.10 2.61 25.32
N LYS A 280 -13.96 2.04 24.92
CA LYS A 280 -12.84 2.85 24.44
C LYS A 280 -13.31 3.47 23.14
N GLN A 281 -13.56 4.77 23.16
CA GLN A 281 -13.80 5.57 21.96
C GLN A 281 -12.66 5.34 20.94
N PRO A 282 -12.92 5.52 19.63
CA PRO A 282 -11.89 5.39 18.60
C PRO A 282 -10.64 6.17 19.00
N VAL A 283 -9.50 5.49 18.99
CA VAL A 283 -8.25 5.95 19.65
C VAL A 283 -7.69 7.18 18.95
N LYS A 284 -7.84 7.22 17.62
CA LYS A 284 -7.39 8.31 16.74
C LYS A 284 -8.41 8.49 15.62
N ASP A 285 -8.71 9.74 15.28
CA ASP A 285 -9.56 10.06 14.14
C ASP A 285 -9.13 11.32 13.38
N PHE A 286 -9.39 11.31 12.08
CA PHE A 286 -9.04 12.39 11.16
C PHE A 286 -10.23 12.70 10.26
N LEU A 287 -10.36 13.97 9.90
CA LEU A 287 -11.29 14.44 8.89
C LEU A 287 -10.46 15.26 7.91
N ASP A 288 -10.43 14.86 6.65
CA ASP A 288 -9.62 15.51 5.64
C ASP A 288 -10.32 15.54 4.29
N ILE A 289 -9.86 16.41 3.41
CA ILE A 289 -10.29 16.48 2.02
C ILE A 289 -9.24 15.76 1.17
N ILE A 290 -9.71 14.83 0.35
CA ILE A 290 -8.92 14.14 -0.66
C ILE A 290 -9.65 14.16 -2.00
N PHE A 291 -8.93 13.79 -3.06
CA PHE A 291 -9.35 13.90 -4.44
C PHE A 291 -9.40 12.51 -5.07
N LEU A 292 -10.60 12.02 -5.37
CA LEU A 292 -10.81 10.65 -5.84
C LEU A 292 -11.41 10.62 -7.25
N ARG A 293 -11.00 9.64 -8.04
CA ARG A 293 -11.63 9.26 -9.30
C ARG A 293 -12.76 8.28 -9.04
N THR A 294 -13.75 8.32 -9.93
CA THR A 294 -14.80 7.29 -10.00
C THR A 294 -14.57 6.40 -11.22
N LYS A 295 -15.26 5.26 -11.29
CA LYS A 295 -15.17 4.34 -12.43
C LYS A 295 -15.63 4.98 -13.75
N LEU A 296 -16.61 5.90 -13.71
CA LEU A 296 -17.06 6.62 -14.91
C LEU A 296 -16.10 7.77 -15.28
N LYS A 297 -15.45 8.39 -14.30
CA LYS A 297 -14.48 9.48 -14.50
C LYS A 297 -13.05 9.00 -14.22
N SER A 298 -12.58 7.98 -14.94
CA SER A 298 -11.26 7.35 -14.71
C SER A 298 -10.06 8.29 -14.83
N LYS A 299 -10.23 9.49 -15.42
CA LYS A 299 -9.16 10.50 -15.57
C LYS A 299 -9.34 11.77 -14.72
N ALA A 300 -10.53 12.04 -14.18
CA ALA A 300 -10.81 13.26 -13.43
C ALA A 300 -11.04 12.97 -11.94
N ARG A 301 -10.32 13.68 -11.07
CA ARG A 301 -10.50 13.58 -9.60
C ARG A 301 -11.44 14.67 -9.10
N GLU A 302 -12.40 14.28 -8.27
CA GLU A 302 -13.33 15.17 -7.58
C GLU A 302 -12.99 15.27 -6.09
N GLU A 303 -13.46 16.32 -5.43
CA GLU A 303 -13.24 16.55 -4.01
C GLU A 303 -14.21 15.73 -3.15
N TYR A 304 -13.64 14.97 -2.21
CA TYR A 304 -14.38 14.20 -1.22
C TYR A 304 -13.95 14.58 0.18
N LEU A 305 -14.93 14.65 1.08
CA LEU A 305 -14.71 14.72 2.51
C LEU A 305 -14.56 13.28 3.04
N VAL A 306 -13.45 13.00 3.69
CA VAL A 306 -13.11 11.65 4.17
C VAL A 306 -12.83 11.69 5.66
N TYR A 307 -13.65 10.99 6.41
CA TYR A 307 -13.46 10.73 7.82
C TYR A 307 -12.81 9.36 7.99
N THR A 308 -11.77 9.28 8.82
CA THR A 308 -11.08 8.03 9.14
C THR A 308 -10.95 7.88 10.64
N SER A 309 -11.28 6.71 11.17
CA SER A 309 -11.16 6.42 12.60
C SER A 309 -10.58 5.03 12.83
N GLU A 310 -9.60 4.94 13.74
CA GLU A 310 -9.08 3.68 14.25
C GLU A 310 -10.05 3.13 15.30
N LEU A 311 -10.74 2.05 14.94
CA LEU A 311 -11.72 1.39 15.80
C LEU A 311 -11.06 0.53 16.87
N GLN A 312 -9.98 -0.13 16.50
CA GLN A 312 -9.08 -0.91 17.35
C GLN A 312 -7.72 -0.98 16.66
N GLU A 313 -6.72 -1.57 17.31
CA GLU A 313 -5.38 -1.74 16.73
C GLU A 313 -5.48 -2.36 15.34
N SER A 314 -4.90 -1.67 14.35
CA SER A 314 -4.92 -2.05 12.95
C SER A 314 -6.28 -2.11 12.26
N THR A 315 -7.41 -1.75 12.88
CA THR A 315 -8.72 -1.67 12.18
C THR A 315 -9.13 -0.23 11.95
N ILE A 316 -9.26 0.15 10.68
CA ILE A 316 -9.58 1.53 10.29
C ILE A 316 -10.89 1.57 9.51
N LEU A 317 -11.85 2.33 10.03
CA LEU A 317 -13.08 2.70 9.32
C LEU A 317 -12.84 3.97 8.53
N VAL A 318 -13.35 3.99 7.29
CA VAL A 318 -13.32 5.15 6.40
C VAL A 318 -14.73 5.45 5.93
N LEU A 319 -15.18 6.68 6.16
CA LEU A 319 -16.47 7.19 5.71
C LEU A 319 -16.21 8.33 4.72
N ILE A 320 -16.85 8.27 3.56
CA ILE A 320 -16.64 9.20 2.46
C ILE A 320 -17.97 9.82 2.05
N ASN A 321 -17.92 11.12 1.78
CA ASN A 321 -19.01 11.87 1.19
C ASN A 321 -18.47 12.88 0.16
N LYS A 322 -19.21 13.16 -0.91
CA LYS A 322 -18.90 14.30 -1.77
C LYS A 322 -18.86 15.59 -0.96
N LYS A 323 -17.81 16.37 -1.18
CA LYS A 323 -17.59 17.60 -0.42
C LYS A 323 -18.71 18.61 -0.72
N LYS A 324 -19.37 19.07 0.34
CA LYS A 324 -20.21 20.29 0.32
C LYS A 324 -19.33 21.51 0.67
N THR A 325 -19.76 22.71 0.34
CA THR A 325 -19.06 23.94 0.78
C THR A 325 -19.15 24.04 2.30
N ILE A 326 -18.02 23.91 3.00
CA ILE A 326 -17.94 23.76 4.46
C ILE A 326 -16.97 24.85 5.00
N THR A 327 -17.41 25.63 6.00
CA THR A 327 -16.56 26.61 6.70
C THR A 327 -15.70 25.93 7.78
N ARG A 328 -14.73 26.64 8.40
CA ARG A 328 -13.90 26.07 9.47
C ARG A 328 -14.67 25.61 10.70
N GLU A 329 -15.76 26.30 11.06
CA GLU A 329 -16.61 25.89 12.17
C GLU A 329 -17.43 24.65 11.83
N ASP A 330 -17.82 24.51 10.56
CA ASP A 330 -18.52 23.34 10.05
C ASP A 330 -17.62 22.10 10.08
N VAL A 331 -16.30 22.22 9.89
CA VAL A 331 -15.37 21.06 9.97
C VAL A 331 -15.43 20.36 11.32
N LYS A 332 -15.47 21.11 12.43
CA LYS A 332 -15.56 20.51 13.77
C LYS A 332 -16.90 19.82 13.99
N LYS A 333 -17.99 20.45 13.55
CA LYS A 333 -19.35 19.89 13.64
C LYS A 333 -19.47 18.62 12.80
N GLU A 334 -19.03 18.66 11.55
CA GLU A 334 -18.98 17.51 10.65
C GLU A 334 -18.16 16.37 11.25
N LYS A 335 -16.96 16.66 11.77
CA LYS A 335 -16.12 15.64 12.41
C LYS A 335 -16.86 14.94 13.56
N GLU A 336 -17.59 15.70 14.38
CA GLU A 336 -18.36 15.14 15.49
C GLU A 336 -19.56 14.29 15.01
N LYS A 337 -20.19 14.64 13.88
CA LYS A 337 -21.23 13.80 13.27
C LYS A 337 -20.66 12.46 12.83
N TYR A 338 -19.59 12.44 12.04
CA TYR A 338 -18.95 11.19 11.63
C TYR A 338 -18.44 10.36 12.81
N ARG A 339 -17.96 11.01 13.88
CA ARG A 339 -17.56 10.32 15.10
C ARG A 339 -18.71 9.56 15.76
N LYS A 340 -19.92 10.13 15.78
CA LYS A 340 -21.12 9.43 16.26
C LYS A 340 -21.45 8.21 15.41
N VAL A 341 -21.38 8.36 14.09
CA VAL A 341 -21.59 7.25 13.14
C VAL A 341 -20.55 6.13 13.33
N SER A 342 -19.29 6.51 13.47
CA SER A 342 -18.19 5.56 13.75
C SER A 342 -18.39 4.80 15.06
N ASN A 343 -18.83 5.51 16.11
CA ASN A 343 -19.13 4.88 17.40
C ASN A 343 -20.30 3.88 17.30
N ASP A 344 -21.39 4.22 16.60
CA ASP A 344 -22.51 3.29 16.38
C ASP A 344 -22.04 2.02 15.64
N PHE A 345 -21.25 2.20 14.57
CA PHE A 345 -20.67 1.09 13.83
C PHE A 345 -19.76 0.22 14.69
N TYR A 346 -18.89 0.82 15.49
CA TYR A 346 -18.00 0.10 16.40
C TYR A 346 -18.78 -0.79 17.36
N GLN A 347 -19.87 -0.28 17.96
CA GLN A 347 -20.71 -1.09 18.85
C GLN A 347 -21.30 -2.32 18.15
N ARG A 348 -21.75 -2.17 16.90
CA ARG A 348 -22.31 -3.28 16.11
C ARG A 348 -21.27 -4.34 15.75
N ILE A 349 -20.05 -3.92 15.44
CA ILE A 349 -18.96 -4.85 15.10
C ILE A 349 -18.35 -5.49 16.35
N TYR A 350 -18.22 -4.78 17.46
CA TYR A 350 -17.64 -5.33 18.69
C TYR A 350 -18.45 -6.52 19.22
N GLN A 351 -19.78 -6.50 19.04
CA GLN A 351 -20.66 -7.63 19.33
C GLN A 351 -20.38 -8.86 18.44
N ASN A 352 -19.61 -8.71 17.37
CA ASN A 352 -19.31 -9.72 16.36
C ASN A 352 -17.77 -9.86 16.15
N ALA A 353 -17.03 -10.09 17.24
CA ALA A 353 -15.56 -10.08 17.27
C ALA A 353 -14.85 -11.00 16.25
N GLU A 354 -15.50 -12.09 15.80
CA GLU A 354 -14.97 -12.96 14.73
C GLU A 354 -14.73 -12.24 13.40
N MET A 355 -15.39 -11.09 13.17
CA MET A 355 -15.32 -10.33 11.92
C MET A 355 -14.03 -9.53 11.73
N LEU A 356 -13.26 -9.35 12.79
CA LEU A 356 -12.11 -8.44 12.81
C LEU A 356 -10.76 -9.14 12.60
N GLY A 357 -10.74 -10.47 12.55
CA GLY A 357 -9.53 -11.24 12.29
C GLY A 357 -9.25 -11.38 10.79
N ALA A 358 -8.25 -10.67 10.27
CA ALA A 358 -7.67 -11.01 8.98
C ALA A 358 -6.97 -12.38 9.10
N ILE A 359 -7.40 -13.35 8.30
CA ILE A 359 -6.83 -14.71 8.34
C ILE A 359 -5.84 -14.84 7.19
N PRO A 360 -4.56 -15.14 7.47
CA PRO A 360 -3.52 -15.26 6.46
C PRO A 360 -3.91 -16.26 5.36
N PHE A 361 -3.66 -15.90 4.11
CA PHE A 361 -3.81 -16.82 3.00
C PHE A 361 -2.56 -17.69 2.90
N SER A 362 -2.68 -19.00 3.13
CA SER A 362 -1.52 -19.90 3.19
C SER A 362 -1.23 -20.58 1.85
N ILE A 363 0.06 -20.75 1.55
CA ILE A 363 0.57 -21.48 0.37
C ILE A 363 0.32 -23.00 0.46
N THR A 364 0.11 -23.56 1.66
CA THR A 364 0.10 -25.02 1.90
C THR A 364 -0.86 -25.80 1.01
N SER A 365 -2.01 -25.21 0.66
CA SER A 365 -3.01 -25.85 -0.20
C SER A 365 -2.63 -25.88 -1.70
N PHE A 366 -1.60 -25.14 -2.10
CA PHE A 366 -1.16 -25.03 -3.50
C PHE A 366 0.14 -25.79 -3.76
N ASP A 367 1.08 -25.83 -2.81
CA ASP A 367 2.33 -26.60 -2.96
C ASP A 367 2.04 -28.11 -3.19
N GLN A 368 1.05 -28.67 -2.49
CA GLN A 368 0.61 -30.06 -2.69
C GLN A 368 0.05 -30.31 -4.10
N LEU A 369 -0.53 -29.30 -4.74
CA LEU A 369 -1.12 -29.40 -6.08
C LEU A 369 -0.09 -29.11 -7.19
N PHE A 370 0.92 -28.31 -6.88
CA PHE A 370 1.94 -27.84 -7.82
C PHE A 370 3.33 -28.07 -7.23
N PRO A 371 3.86 -29.30 -7.31
CA PRO A 371 5.13 -29.65 -6.67
C PRO A 371 6.27 -28.70 -7.04
N GLY A 372 6.99 -28.23 -6.03
CA GLY A 372 8.10 -27.30 -6.19
C GLY A 372 7.68 -25.82 -6.29
N LEU A 373 6.39 -25.50 -6.18
CA LEU A 373 5.89 -24.14 -6.03
C LEU A 373 6.26 -23.61 -4.64
N VAL A 374 7.04 -22.54 -4.61
CA VAL A 374 7.46 -21.89 -3.37
C VAL A 374 6.54 -20.71 -3.06
N HIS A 375 6.20 -19.91 -4.06
CA HIS A 375 5.37 -18.72 -3.88
C HIS A 375 4.70 -18.23 -5.16
N PHE A 376 3.60 -17.48 -5.04
CA PHE A 376 2.99 -16.80 -6.18
C PHE A 376 2.33 -15.47 -5.82
N ILE A 377 2.18 -14.60 -6.82
CA ILE A 377 1.37 -13.39 -6.78
C ILE A 377 0.55 -13.35 -8.07
N LEU A 378 -0.78 -13.46 -7.95
CA LEU A 378 -1.71 -13.22 -9.04
C LEU A 378 -2.33 -11.83 -8.88
N VAL A 379 -2.38 -11.06 -9.96
CA VAL A 379 -2.93 -9.70 -9.97
C VAL A 379 -3.99 -9.58 -11.06
N ASP A 380 -5.20 -9.20 -10.65
CA ASP A 380 -6.24 -8.68 -11.54
C ASP A 380 -5.97 -7.18 -11.75
N ARG A 381 -5.42 -6.81 -12.91
CA ARG A 381 -5.12 -5.40 -13.23
C ARG A 381 -6.35 -4.61 -13.64
N THR A 382 -7.43 -5.27 -14.04
CA THR A 382 -8.69 -4.63 -14.39
C THR A 382 -9.42 -4.12 -13.14
N ASN A 383 -9.41 -4.90 -12.06
CA ASN A 383 -9.98 -4.51 -10.77
C ASN A 383 -8.91 -4.04 -9.76
N ASN A 384 -7.64 -4.05 -10.15
CA ASN A 384 -6.49 -3.72 -9.32
C ASN A 384 -6.47 -4.50 -7.99
N LEU A 385 -6.70 -5.82 -8.05
CA LEU A 385 -6.74 -6.73 -6.90
C LEU A 385 -5.57 -7.70 -6.95
N VAL A 386 -4.99 -8.02 -5.79
CA VAL A 386 -3.93 -9.02 -5.65
C VAL A 386 -4.38 -10.22 -4.82
N PHE A 387 -3.90 -11.40 -5.25
CA PHE A 387 -4.09 -12.68 -4.58
C PHE A 387 -2.70 -13.33 -4.42
N CYS A 388 -2.20 -13.36 -3.19
CA CYS A 388 -0.87 -13.91 -2.90
C CYS A 388 -0.83 -14.48 -1.48
N PRO A 389 -0.18 -15.63 -1.26
CA PRO A 389 0.00 -16.17 0.08
C PRO A 389 0.78 -15.23 0.99
N THR A 390 0.56 -15.32 2.28
CA THR A 390 1.37 -14.64 3.29
C THR A 390 2.74 -15.33 3.38
N ILE A 391 3.81 -14.54 3.35
CA ILE A 391 5.16 -15.05 3.57
C ILE A 391 5.38 -15.18 5.09
N PRO A 392 5.70 -16.36 5.61
CA PRO A 392 5.92 -16.55 7.05
C PRO A 392 7.31 -16.03 7.44
N ILE A 393 7.44 -14.71 7.62
CA ILE A 393 8.74 -14.03 7.88
C ILE A 393 9.41 -14.53 9.16
N GLU A 394 8.63 -15.00 10.14
CA GLU A 394 9.12 -15.56 11.41
C GLU A 394 9.84 -16.90 11.25
N GLN A 395 9.60 -17.61 10.16
CA GLN A 395 10.27 -18.87 9.86
C GLN A 395 11.67 -18.61 9.27
N THR A 396 12.60 -19.55 9.50
CA THR A 396 13.99 -19.44 9.04
C THR A 396 14.14 -19.18 7.53
N THR A 397 13.22 -19.72 6.72
CA THR A 397 13.20 -19.54 5.26
C THR A 397 12.47 -18.27 4.81
N GLY A 398 11.67 -17.64 5.67
CA GLY A 398 10.82 -16.50 5.36
C GLY A 398 11.58 -15.30 4.76
N PRO A 399 12.68 -14.82 5.38
CA PRO A 399 13.47 -13.71 4.83
C PRO A 399 14.07 -14.00 3.45
N LEU A 400 14.51 -15.24 3.21
CA LEU A 400 15.04 -15.66 1.92
C LEU A 400 13.94 -15.66 0.85
N ILE A 401 12.78 -16.25 1.16
CA ILE A 401 11.61 -16.25 0.27
C ILE A 401 11.19 -14.81 -0.04
N LYS A 402 11.10 -13.93 0.97
CA LYS A 402 10.82 -12.50 0.77
C LYS A 402 11.80 -11.88 -0.23
N LYS A 403 13.11 -12.05 -0.03
CA LYS A 403 14.11 -11.53 -0.97
C LYS A 403 13.87 -12.04 -2.40
N LYS A 404 13.65 -13.35 -2.57
CA LYS A 404 13.43 -13.96 -3.90
C LYS A 404 12.15 -13.50 -4.58
N VAL A 405 11.07 -13.26 -3.83
CA VAL A 405 9.81 -12.71 -4.35
C VAL A 405 9.99 -11.26 -4.82
N TRP A 406 10.75 -10.44 -4.08
CA TRP A 406 11.07 -9.07 -4.51
C TRP A 406 11.98 -9.05 -5.74
N ASP A 407 13.00 -9.91 -5.80
CA ASP A 407 13.85 -10.10 -6.98
C ASP A 407 13.00 -10.51 -8.20
N LEU A 408 12.11 -11.49 -8.03
CA LEU A 408 11.18 -11.96 -9.07
C LEU A 408 10.36 -10.79 -9.62
N CYS A 409 9.75 -9.98 -8.76
CA CYS A 409 8.97 -8.82 -9.20
C CYS A 409 9.83 -7.83 -9.97
N SER A 410 10.98 -7.42 -9.42
CA SER A 410 11.88 -6.44 -10.04
C SER A 410 12.37 -6.89 -11.43
N VAL A 411 12.78 -8.16 -11.55
CA VAL A 411 13.23 -8.75 -12.82
C VAL A 411 12.08 -8.79 -13.82
N SER A 412 10.93 -9.34 -13.42
CA SER A 412 9.75 -9.49 -14.30
C SER A 412 9.29 -8.15 -14.86
N GLN A 413 9.26 -7.11 -14.02
CA GLN A 413 8.84 -5.77 -14.41
C GLN A 413 9.86 -5.10 -15.34
N SER A 414 11.14 -5.40 -15.19
CA SER A 414 12.17 -4.97 -16.14
C SER A 414 11.98 -5.59 -17.53
N TYR A 415 11.56 -6.87 -17.59
CA TYR A 415 11.23 -7.54 -18.85
C TYR A 415 9.93 -7.03 -19.46
N LEU A 416 8.91 -6.73 -18.64
CA LEU A 416 7.68 -6.07 -19.11
C LEU A 416 8.00 -4.74 -19.78
N MET A 417 8.88 -3.91 -19.19
CA MET A 417 9.30 -2.65 -19.80
C MET A 417 10.09 -2.82 -21.11
N LYS A 418 10.62 -4.01 -21.40
CA LYS A 418 11.22 -4.37 -22.69
C LYS A 418 10.20 -4.92 -23.69
N GLY A 419 8.91 -4.94 -23.32
CA GLY A 419 7.81 -5.44 -24.14
C GLY A 419 7.55 -6.94 -24.00
N CYS A 420 8.19 -7.64 -23.06
CA CYS A 420 7.95 -9.07 -22.85
C CYS A 420 6.70 -9.30 -22.00
N SER A 421 5.72 -10.03 -22.53
CA SER A 421 4.52 -10.44 -21.78
C SER A 421 4.74 -11.71 -20.94
N SER A 422 5.80 -12.49 -21.19
CA SER A 422 6.10 -13.69 -20.40
C SER A 422 7.61 -13.89 -20.28
N MET A 423 8.03 -14.53 -19.19
CA MET A 423 9.41 -14.82 -18.86
C MET A 423 9.48 -16.07 -18.00
N THR A 424 10.47 -16.94 -18.23
CA THR A 424 10.87 -17.96 -17.25
C THR A 424 12.39 -18.09 -17.21
N ILE A 425 12.99 -17.85 -16.05
CA ILE A 425 14.44 -17.82 -15.86
C ILE A 425 14.81 -18.77 -14.72
N LYS A 426 15.86 -19.55 -14.91
CA LYS A 426 16.48 -20.36 -13.84
C LYS A 426 17.72 -19.66 -13.34
N LEU A 427 17.78 -19.40 -12.03
CA LEU A 427 18.90 -18.75 -11.34
C LEU A 427 19.32 -19.63 -10.16
N GLY A 428 20.26 -20.54 -10.43
CA GLY A 428 20.70 -21.54 -9.46
C GLY A 428 19.55 -22.44 -9.03
N GLU A 429 19.24 -22.45 -7.74
CA GLU A 429 18.19 -23.28 -7.12
C GLU A 429 16.77 -22.73 -7.31
N TRP A 430 16.61 -21.62 -8.01
CA TRP A 430 15.33 -20.93 -8.15
C TRP A 430 14.90 -20.84 -9.61
N CYS A 431 13.60 -20.96 -9.85
CA CYS A 431 12.98 -20.70 -11.13
C CYS A 431 11.95 -19.56 -10.98
N TYR A 432 12.22 -18.45 -11.66
CA TYR A 432 11.37 -17.27 -11.70
C TYR A 432 10.50 -17.36 -12.93
N SER A 433 9.18 -17.26 -12.79
CA SER A 433 8.25 -17.24 -13.92
C SER A 433 7.27 -16.08 -13.79
N TYR A 434 7.01 -15.42 -14.91
CA TYR A 434 6.12 -14.28 -15.02
C TYR A 434 5.29 -14.39 -16.29
N THR A 435 4.01 -14.05 -16.23
CA THR A 435 3.15 -13.96 -17.42
C THR A 435 2.09 -12.87 -17.22
N LEU A 436 1.93 -12.03 -18.24
CA LEU A 436 0.90 -11.03 -18.44
C LEU A 436 0.03 -11.50 -19.63
N TRP A 437 -1.28 -11.57 -19.42
CA TRP A 437 -2.19 -11.96 -20.48
C TRP A 437 -3.52 -11.22 -20.38
N PHE A 438 -4.31 -11.34 -21.45
CA PHE A 438 -5.60 -10.69 -21.57
C PHE A 438 -6.69 -11.70 -21.92
N GLU A 439 -7.85 -11.56 -21.31
CA GLU A 439 -9.01 -12.42 -21.52
C GLU A 439 -10.23 -11.61 -21.94
N ASP A 440 -11.08 -12.19 -22.78
CA ASP A 440 -12.42 -11.65 -23.04
C ASP A 440 -13.40 -11.96 -21.88
N GLN A 441 -14.66 -11.57 -22.08
CA GLN A 441 -15.74 -11.81 -21.12
C GLN A 441 -16.04 -13.31 -20.91
N ASN A 442 -15.71 -14.13 -21.90
CA ASN A 442 -15.91 -15.58 -21.94
C ASN A 442 -14.65 -16.34 -21.48
N LYS A 443 -13.62 -15.65 -20.97
CA LYS A 443 -12.31 -16.20 -20.57
C LYS A 443 -11.46 -16.74 -21.72
N ASN A 444 -11.76 -16.37 -22.97
CA ASN A 444 -10.88 -16.71 -24.09
C ASN A 444 -9.65 -15.81 -24.07
N LEU A 445 -8.48 -16.40 -24.31
CA LEU A 445 -7.22 -15.67 -24.42
C LEU A 445 -7.27 -14.74 -25.64
N LEU A 446 -7.00 -13.46 -25.42
CA LEU A 446 -6.89 -12.47 -26.48
C LEU A 446 -5.48 -12.47 -27.07
N SER A 447 -5.39 -12.37 -28.40
CA SER A 447 -4.12 -12.34 -29.11
C SER A 447 -3.40 -11.01 -28.86
N ILE A 448 -2.13 -11.09 -28.48
CA ILE A 448 -1.23 -9.94 -28.28
C ILE A 448 0.02 -10.08 -29.15
N PRO A 449 0.67 -8.98 -29.56
CA PRO A 449 1.92 -9.04 -30.29
C PRO A 449 3.04 -9.68 -29.45
N LYS A 450 4.03 -10.27 -30.11
CA LYS A 450 5.21 -10.87 -29.44
C LYS A 450 5.98 -9.87 -28.59
N VAL A 451 6.00 -8.60 -29.01
CA VAL A 451 6.62 -7.49 -28.29
C VAL A 451 5.53 -6.45 -28.05
N LEU A 452 5.26 -6.16 -26.78
CA LEU A 452 4.27 -5.19 -26.37
C LEU A 452 4.77 -3.76 -26.63
N PRO A 453 3.89 -2.83 -27.05
CA PRO A 453 4.24 -1.44 -27.36
C PRO A 453 4.41 -0.58 -26.09
N VAL A 454 5.16 -1.07 -25.10
CA VAL A 454 5.28 -0.42 -23.78
C VAL A 454 5.98 0.94 -23.86
N ASN A 455 6.93 1.11 -24.78
CA ASN A 455 7.63 2.38 -24.99
C ASN A 455 6.76 3.46 -25.66
N GLU A 456 5.63 3.07 -26.26
CA GLU A 456 4.69 4.00 -26.87
C GLU A 456 3.62 4.48 -25.88
N ILE A 457 3.63 3.94 -24.66
CA ILE A 457 2.73 4.34 -23.58
C ILE A 457 3.45 5.37 -22.75
N GLU A 458 2.82 6.54 -22.60
CA GLU A 458 3.32 7.56 -21.67
C GLU A 458 3.40 6.99 -20.25
N ASP A 459 4.41 7.41 -19.49
CA ASP A 459 4.56 7.02 -18.09
C ASP A 459 3.27 7.45 -17.31
N SER A 460 2.38 6.49 -17.09
CA SER A 460 0.98 6.69 -16.70
C SER A 460 0.62 5.86 -15.47
N GLN A 461 -0.16 6.46 -14.55
CA GLN A 461 -0.81 5.72 -13.46
C GLN A 461 -1.79 4.67 -13.99
N ASP A 462 -2.22 4.83 -15.24
CA ASP A 462 -3.16 3.98 -15.95
C ASP A 462 -2.51 3.03 -16.97
N PHE A 463 -1.21 2.75 -16.79
CA PHE A 463 -0.40 1.88 -17.64
C PHE A 463 -1.13 0.67 -18.27
N TYR A 464 -1.76 -0.21 -17.49
CA TYR A 464 -2.42 -1.40 -18.04
C TYR A 464 -3.71 -1.08 -18.82
N GLU A 465 -4.44 -0.02 -18.46
CA GLU A 465 -5.62 0.45 -19.21
C GLU A 465 -5.18 1.10 -20.53
N ASP A 466 -4.12 1.91 -20.48
CA ASP A 466 -3.51 2.51 -21.67
C ASP A 466 -2.92 1.44 -22.59
N LEU A 467 -2.29 0.39 -22.04
CA LEU A 467 -1.79 -0.77 -22.79
C LEU A 467 -2.94 -1.53 -23.46
N THR A 468 -4.03 -1.79 -22.73
CA THR A 468 -5.22 -2.46 -23.28
C THR A 468 -5.81 -1.66 -24.44
N THR A 469 -5.87 -0.33 -24.29
CA THR A 469 -6.34 0.59 -25.34
C THR A 469 -5.40 0.60 -26.54
N LYS A 470 -4.09 0.65 -26.30
CA LYS A 470 -3.06 0.66 -27.34
C LYS A 470 -3.05 -0.63 -28.17
N LEU A 471 -3.40 -1.76 -27.55
CA LEU A 471 -3.50 -3.07 -28.18
C LEU A 471 -4.86 -3.33 -28.85
N ASP A 472 -5.82 -2.41 -28.74
CA ASP A 472 -7.18 -2.51 -29.28
C ASP A 472 -7.93 -3.80 -28.84
N LEU A 473 -7.76 -4.19 -27.57
CA LEU A 473 -8.35 -5.43 -27.03
C LEU A 473 -9.83 -5.31 -26.63
N GLY A 474 -10.40 -4.10 -26.75
CA GLY A 474 -11.77 -3.80 -26.37
C GLY A 474 -11.97 -3.47 -24.88
N LYS A 475 -13.06 -2.77 -24.58
CA LYS A 475 -13.35 -2.19 -23.24
C LYS A 475 -13.57 -3.21 -22.12
N ASN A 476 -13.90 -4.45 -22.47
CA ASN A 476 -14.21 -5.50 -21.52
C ASN A 476 -13.08 -6.52 -21.37
N ALA A 477 -11.91 -6.26 -21.97
CA ALA A 477 -10.75 -7.10 -21.78
C ALA A 477 -10.32 -7.09 -20.31
N LYS A 478 -10.10 -8.29 -19.76
CA LYS A 478 -9.52 -8.49 -18.44
C LYS A 478 -8.01 -8.63 -18.58
N CYS A 479 -7.26 -7.95 -17.73
CA CYS A 479 -5.80 -7.95 -17.74
C CYS A 479 -5.29 -8.63 -16.47
N TRP A 480 -4.47 -9.67 -16.65
CA TRP A 480 -3.97 -10.51 -15.57
C TRP A 480 -2.45 -10.56 -15.57
N GLU A 481 -1.86 -10.55 -14.38
CA GLU A 481 -0.45 -10.87 -14.19
C GLU A 481 -0.26 -11.99 -13.17
N LEU A 482 0.65 -12.91 -13.46
CA LEU A 482 1.06 -13.97 -12.56
C LEU A 482 2.57 -13.96 -12.39
N TYR A 483 3.01 -13.87 -11.14
CA TYR A 483 4.39 -14.03 -10.72
C TYR A 483 4.48 -15.34 -9.94
N THR A 484 5.40 -16.23 -10.29
CA THR A 484 5.61 -17.51 -9.61
C THR A 484 7.08 -17.78 -9.34
N LEU A 485 7.34 -18.30 -8.14
CA LEU A 485 8.64 -18.74 -7.67
C LEU A 485 8.58 -20.25 -7.46
N TYR A 486 9.38 -20.98 -8.22
CA TYR A 486 9.55 -22.42 -8.10
C TYR A 486 10.99 -22.78 -7.69
N THR A 487 11.19 -24.02 -7.28
CA THR A 487 12.52 -24.62 -7.22
C THR A 487 13.11 -24.80 -8.62
N GLY A 488 14.43 -24.64 -8.76
CA GLY A 488 15.15 -24.61 -10.04
C GLY A 488 15.17 -25.94 -10.81
N LEU A 489 14.78 -27.04 -10.14
CA LEU A 489 14.81 -28.39 -10.68
C LEU A 489 13.68 -28.65 -11.70
N LEU A 490 12.59 -27.89 -11.66
CA LEU A 490 11.44 -28.13 -12.54
C LEU A 490 11.75 -27.78 -14.01
N PRO A 491 11.38 -28.63 -14.99
CA PRO A 491 11.42 -28.27 -16.41
C PRO A 491 10.54 -27.06 -16.73
N TYR A 492 10.92 -26.30 -17.78
CA TYR A 492 10.17 -25.11 -18.20
C TYR A 492 8.72 -25.43 -18.57
N GLU A 493 8.48 -26.54 -19.27
CA GLU A 493 7.14 -26.97 -19.66
C GLU A 493 6.25 -27.29 -18.45
N THR A 494 6.82 -27.90 -17.41
CA THR A 494 6.13 -28.18 -16.14
C THR A 494 5.72 -26.88 -15.45
N VAL A 495 6.61 -25.89 -15.39
CA VAL A 495 6.31 -24.57 -14.82
C VAL A 495 5.14 -23.90 -15.55
N GLN A 496 5.12 -23.95 -16.89
CA GLN A 496 4.03 -23.39 -17.68
C GLN A 496 2.70 -24.11 -17.42
N HIS A 497 2.72 -25.45 -17.36
CA HIS A 497 1.53 -26.23 -17.01
C HIS A 497 1.02 -25.90 -15.60
N HIS A 498 1.93 -25.83 -14.62
CA HIS A 498 1.58 -25.47 -13.24
C HIS A 498 0.97 -24.07 -13.16
N ASN A 499 1.51 -23.08 -13.90
CA ASN A 499 0.98 -21.72 -13.90
C ASN A 499 -0.48 -21.65 -14.39
N LEU A 500 -0.81 -22.39 -15.45
CA LEU A 500 -2.18 -22.47 -15.97
C LEU A 500 -3.13 -23.10 -14.94
N GLY A 501 -2.73 -24.24 -14.36
CA GLY A 501 -3.52 -24.91 -13.33
C GLY A 501 -3.67 -24.07 -12.05
N LEU A 502 -2.62 -23.33 -11.67
CA LEU A 502 -2.62 -22.45 -10.50
C LEU A 502 -3.62 -21.31 -10.68
N TYR A 503 -3.60 -20.64 -11.84
CA TYR A 503 -4.58 -19.60 -12.16
C TYR A 503 -6.01 -20.12 -12.06
N GLN A 504 -6.31 -21.26 -12.68
CA GLN A 504 -7.64 -21.87 -12.63
C GLN A 504 -8.08 -22.17 -11.18
N ASN A 505 -7.19 -22.78 -10.38
CA ASN A 505 -7.50 -23.10 -8.98
C ASN A 505 -7.73 -21.85 -8.11
N ILE A 506 -6.92 -20.79 -8.29
CA ILE A 506 -7.13 -19.52 -7.60
C ILE A 506 -8.45 -18.90 -8.05
N PHE A 507 -8.72 -18.92 -9.35
CA PHE A 507 -9.94 -18.37 -9.91
C PHE A 507 -11.17 -19.05 -9.30
N ASP A 508 -11.24 -20.38 -9.34
CA ASP A 508 -12.42 -21.13 -8.88
C ASP A 508 -12.63 -21.02 -7.36
N ARG A 509 -11.54 -20.96 -6.59
CA ARG A 509 -11.61 -20.88 -5.13
C ARG A 509 -11.87 -19.47 -4.62
N LEU A 510 -11.27 -18.46 -5.23
CA LEU A 510 -11.16 -17.11 -4.64
C LEU A 510 -11.79 -16.01 -5.49
N ILE A 511 -11.85 -16.15 -6.81
CA ILE A 511 -12.22 -15.05 -7.72
C ILE A 511 -13.62 -15.25 -8.29
N GLY A 512 -13.89 -16.40 -8.91
CA GLY A 512 -15.16 -16.74 -9.56
C GLY A 512 -16.36 -16.85 -8.61
N GLN A 513 -16.15 -16.61 -7.31
CA GLN A 513 -17.20 -16.54 -6.30
C GLN A 513 -17.63 -15.09 -5.98
N PHE A 514 -16.93 -14.08 -6.51
CA PHE A 514 -17.31 -12.65 -6.49
C PHE A 514 -17.92 -12.26 -7.84
#